data_AF-A0A3D9R166-F1
#
_entry.id   AF-A0A3D9R166-F1
#
_cell.length_a   1.000
_cell.length_b   1.000
_cell.length_c   1.000
_cell.angle_alpha   90.00
_cell.angle_beta   90.00
_cell.angle_gamma   90.00
#
_symmetry.space_group_name_H-M   'P 1'
#
loop_
_entity.id
_entity.type
_entity.pdbx_description
1 polymer ?
#
loop_
_entity_poly.entity_id
_entity_poly.type
_entity_poly.pdbx_seq_one_letter_code
_entity_poly.pdbx_strand_id
1 'polypeptide(L)'
;MIREPRTFVIYGVSKKHQQGTSYSSDVRELMDQLWGEIGAKKLPHLGINHMIYGRDDEVIAGVELKPEAAEIAHNLRAFNVTLSSYAYCKHIGPYDRLCDAYDRIHAAAAEAGLKAAHPGVEVYGHWDEDTSKLETEIYQSVE
;
A
#
# COMPACT_ATOMS: atom_id res chain seq x y z
N MET A 1 12.40 6.40 13.36
CA MET A 1 12.71 5.25 14.25
C MET A 1 12.57 3.99 13.42
N ILE A 2 13.67 3.25 13.27
CA ILE A 2 13.70 1.98 12.55
C ILE A 2 12.90 0.96 13.37
N ARG A 3 12.07 0.16 12.70
CA ARG A 3 11.23 -0.86 13.35
C ARG A 3 11.66 -2.27 12.96
N GLU A 4 11.23 -3.24 13.75
CA GLU A 4 11.43 -4.68 13.49
C GLU A 4 10.84 -5.11 12.14
N PRO A 5 11.31 -6.21 11.53
CA PRO A 5 10.78 -6.67 10.25
C PRO A 5 9.26 -6.83 10.26
N ARG A 6 8.60 -6.41 9.18
CA ARG A 6 7.15 -6.55 9.01
C ARG A 6 6.82 -7.19 7.68
N THR A 7 5.89 -8.13 7.69
CA THR A 7 5.39 -8.79 6.48
C THR A 7 3.93 -8.44 6.26
N PHE A 8 3.59 -8.10 5.03
CA PHE A 8 2.24 -7.90 4.54
C PHE A 8 1.88 -9.06 3.61
N VAL A 9 0.73 -9.70 3.87
CA VAL A 9 0.18 -10.76 3.04
C VAL A 9 -1.12 -10.23 2.45
N ILE A 10 -1.09 -9.89 1.17
CA ILE A 10 -2.24 -9.29 0.49
C ILE A 10 -2.58 -10.10 -0.77
N TYR A 11 -3.83 -9.98 -1.21
CA TYR A 11 -4.28 -10.49 -2.49
C TYR A 11 -4.68 -9.32 -3.38
N GLY A 12 -4.18 -9.31 -4.61
CA GLY A 12 -4.37 -8.15 -5.45
C GLY A 12 -3.93 -8.30 -6.91
N VAL A 13 -3.73 -7.14 -7.51
CA VAL A 13 -3.30 -6.96 -8.90
C VAL A 13 -2.08 -6.04 -8.94
N SER A 14 -1.24 -6.21 -9.96
CA SER A 14 0.00 -5.46 -10.11
C SER A 14 0.17 -4.98 -11.55
N LYS A 15 0.81 -3.83 -11.74
CA LYS A 15 1.30 -3.39 -13.04
C LYS A 15 2.65 -2.69 -12.90
N LYS A 16 3.35 -2.50 -14.02
CA LYS A 16 4.47 -1.58 -14.07
C LYS A 16 3.97 -0.17 -14.34
N HIS A 17 4.42 0.78 -13.54
CA HIS A 17 4.17 2.19 -13.74
C HIS A 17 4.83 2.65 -15.04
N GLN A 18 4.12 3.46 -15.80
CA GLN A 18 4.64 4.05 -17.03
C GLN A 18 5.29 5.39 -16.71
N GLN A 19 6.60 5.49 -16.93
CA GLN A 19 7.32 6.74 -16.74
C GLN A 19 6.69 7.90 -17.53
N GLY A 20 6.62 9.07 -16.89
CA GLY A 20 5.98 10.27 -17.44
C GLY A 20 4.47 10.33 -17.22
N THR A 21 3.87 9.35 -16.55
CA THR A 21 2.47 9.39 -16.11
C THR A 21 2.37 9.60 -14.60
N SER A 22 1.14 9.81 -14.09
CA SER A 22 0.91 9.92 -12.65
C SER A 22 0.68 8.55 -12.04
N TYR A 23 1.26 8.28 -10.88
CA TYR A 23 0.92 7.09 -10.08
C TYR A 23 -0.59 7.04 -9.75
N SER A 24 -1.27 8.19 -9.65
CA SER A 24 -2.70 8.22 -9.33
C SER A 24 -3.59 7.57 -10.40
N SER A 25 -3.19 7.56 -11.68
CA SER A 25 -3.94 6.84 -12.71
C SER A 25 -3.76 5.32 -12.59
N ASP A 26 -2.55 4.87 -12.27
CA ASP A 26 -2.28 3.45 -12.05
C ASP A 26 -2.98 2.93 -10.81
N VAL A 27 -2.96 3.70 -9.72
CA VAL A 27 -3.69 3.38 -8.49
C VAL A 27 -5.18 3.22 -8.79
N ARG A 28 -5.79 4.16 -9.50
CA ARG A 28 -7.22 4.07 -9.86
C ARG A 28 -7.53 2.82 -10.67
N GLU A 29 -6.76 2.56 -11.72
CA GLU A 29 -6.96 1.40 -12.59
C GLU A 29 -6.83 0.08 -11.83
N LEU A 30 -5.80 -0.05 -10.99
CA LEU A 30 -5.59 -1.25 -10.18
C LEU A 30 -6.70 -1.44 -9.14
N MET A 31 -7.16 -0.35 -8.52
CA MET A 31 -8.28 -0.38 -7.56
C MET A 31 -9.59 -0.79 -8.24
N ASP A 32 -9.88 -0.28 -9.42
CA ASP A 32 -11.07 -0.68 -10.20
C ASP A 32 -11.04 -2.18 -10.53
N GLN A 33 -9.88 -2.70 -10.94
CA GLN A 33 -9.69 -4.13 -11.21
C GLN A 33 -9.84 -4.98 -9.94
N LEU A 34 -9.19 -4.59 -8.86
CA LEU A 34 -9.23 -5.26 -7.56
C LEU A 34 -10.66 -5.38 -7.04
N TRP A 35 -11.35 -4.24 -6.93
CA TRP A 35 -12.70 -4.19 -6.39
C TRP A 35 -13.74 -4.79 -7.35
N GLY A 36 -13.49 -4.75 -8.66
CA GLY A 36 -14.28 -5.48 -9.65
C GLY A 36 -14.27 -6.98 -9.42
N GLU A 37 -13.09 -7.59 -9.21
CA GLU A 37 -12.97 -9.02 -8.91
C GLU A 37 -13.58 -9.37 -7.54
N ILE A 38 -13.28 -8.58 -6.49
CA ILE A 38 -13.86 -8.77 -5.14
C ILE A 38 -15.38 -8.76 -5.19
N GLY A 39 -15.98 -7.77 -5.87
CA GLY A 39 -17.43 -7.63 -6.00
C GLY A 39 -18.05 -8.76 -6.82
N ALA A 40 -17.45 -9.11 -7.96
CA ALA A 40 -17.96 -10.16 -8.84
C ALA A 40 -17.96 -11.54 -8.17
N LYS A 41 -16.94 -11.83 -7.36
CA LYS A 41 -16.77 -13.12 -6.67
C LYS A 41 -17.32 -13.13 -5.25
N LYS A 42 -17.75 -11.98 -4.73
CA LYS A 42 -18.17 -11.78 -3.34
C LYS A 42 -17.12 -12.27 -2.34
N LEU A 43 -15.85 -11.93 -2.59
CA LEU A 43 -14.74 -12.40 -1.76
C LEU A 43 -14.84 -11.82 -0.34
N PRO A 44 -14.78 -12.66 0.71
CA PRO A 44 -14.64 -12.18 2.07
C PRO A 44 -13.30 -11.46 2.27
N HIS A 45 -13.33 -10.21 2.75
CA HIS A 45 -12.14 -9.36 2.94
C HIS A 45 -12.20 -8.52 4.21
N LEU A 46 -11.07 -7.98 4.65
CA LEU A 46 -11.00 -7.01 5.77
C LEU A 46 -11.33 -5.58 5.34
N GLY A 47 -11.26 -5.29 4.04
CA GLY A 47 -11.63 -3.98 3.48
C GLY A 47 -10.58 -2.89 3.69
N ILE A 48 -9.35 -3.28 4.02
CA ILE A 48 -8.20 -2.40 4.19
C ILE A 48 -7.36 -2.46 2.92
N ASN A 49 -7.27 -1.33 2.22
CA ASN A 49 -6.51 -1.24 0.98
C ASN A 49 -5.03 -1.07 1.26
N HIS A 50 -4.22 -1.78 0.48
CA HIS A 50 -2.77 -1.68 0.49
C HIS A 50 -2.30 -1.25 -0.91
N MET A 51 -1.53 -0.18 -0.96
CA MET A 51 -0.74 0.18 -2.14
C MET A 51 0.73 -0.13 -1.87
N ILE A 52 1.37 -0.88 -2.77
CA ILE A 52 2.78 -1.22 -2.66
C ILE A 52 3.52 -0.71 -3.89
N TYR A 53 4.56 0.07 -3.65
CA TYR A 53 5.46 0.62 -4.65
C TYR A 53 6.78 -0.14 -4.60
N GLY A 54 6.87 -1.15 -5.46
CA GLY A 54 7.96 -2.13 -5.55
C GLY A 54 9.19 -1.62 -6.32
N ARG A 55 10.12 -2.54 -6.57
CA ARG A 55 11.27 -2.29 -7.46
C ARG A 55 10.80 -2.30 -8.93
N ASP A 56 11.63 -1.77 -9.82
CA ASP A 56 11.38 -1.73 -11.27
C ASP A 56 10.02 -1.11 -11.63
N ASP A 57 9.65 -0.05 -10.90
CA ASP A 57 8.41 0.70 -11.08
C ASP A 57 7.14 -0.15 -10.88
N GLU A 58 7.20 -1.27 -10.15
CA GLU A 58 6.00 -2.09 -9.86
C GLU A 58 5.04 -1.37 -8.89
N VAL A 59 3.75 -1.34 -9.24
CA VAL A 59 2.66 -0.86 -8.39
C VAL A 59 1.69 -1.99 -8.17
N ILE A 60 1.36 -2.26 -6.91
CA ILE A 60 0.44 -3.32 -6.49
C ILE A 60 -0.68 -2.68 -5.69
N ALA A 61 -1.92 -3.02 -6.04
CA ALA A 61 -3.10 -2.76 -5.21
C ALA A 61 -3.63 -4.08 -4.67
N GLY A 62 -3.90 -4.17 -3.38
CA GLY A 62 -4.48 -5.38 -2.80
C GLY A 62 -5.18 -5.15 -1.46
N VAL A 63 -5.82 -6.21 -0.98
CA VAL A 63 -6.48 -6.27 0.32
C VAL A 63 -6.08 -7.54 1.05
N GLU A 64 -6.29 -7.55 2.36
CA GLU A 64 -6.31 -8.78 3.14
C GLU A 64 -7.66 -9.50 2.93
N LEU A 65 -7.58 -10.74 2.43
CA LEU A 65 -8.74 -11.62 2.34
C LEU A 65 -8.93 -12.38 3.65
N LYS A 66 -10.19 -12.68 3.99
CA LYS A 66 -10.48 -13.57 5.12
C LYS A 66 -10.24 -15.03 4.70
N PRO A 67 -9.97 -15.96 5.63
CA PRO A 67 -9.67 -17.36 5.31
C PRO A 67 -10.72 -18.04 4.42
N GLU A 68 -11.99 -17.66 4.52
CA GLU A 68 -13.10 -18.20 3.74
C GLU A 68 -12.96 -17.92 2.23
N ALA A 69 -12.17 -16.91 1.84
CA ALA A 69 -11.91 -16.62 0.43
C ALA A 69 -11.06 -17.70 -0.26
N ALA A 70 -10.30 -18.51 0.49
CA ALA A 70 -9.43 -19.55 -0.08
C ALA A 70 -10.20 -20.61 -0.88
N GLU A 71 -11.48 -20.82 -0.57
CA GLU A 71 -12.36 -21.78 -1.24
C GLU A 71 -13.07 -21.19 -2.47
N ILE A 72 -12.84 -19.91 -2.78
CA ILE A 72 -13.51 -19.19 -3.87
C ILE A 72 -12.52 -18.96 -5.02
N ALA A 73 -12.80 -19.50 -6.20
CA ALA A 73 -11.97 -19.27 -7.38
C ALA A 73 -12.02 -17.81 -7.84
N HIS A 74 -10.86 -17.14 -7.83
CA HIS A 74 -10.69 -15.73 -8.22
C HIS A 74 -9.34 -15.50 -8.92
N ASN A 75 -9.21 -14.33 -9.55
CA ASN A 75 -8.01 -13.95 -10.32
C ASN A 75 -6.96 -13.15 -9.52
N LEU A 76 -7.25 -12.79 -8.26
CA LEU A 76 -6.29 -12.05 -7.43
C LEU A 76 -5.07 -12.91 -7.08
N ARG A 77 -3.88 -12.32 -7.20
CA ARG A 77 -2.60 -12.97 -6.87
C ARG A 77 -2.22 -12.68 -5.42
N ALA A 78 -1.65 -13.67 -4.74
CA ALA A 78 -1.05 -13.47 -3.42
C ALA A 78 0.30 -12.75 -3.54
N PHE A 79 0.51 -11.72 -2.72
CA PHE A 79 1.76 -11.01 -2.57
C PHE A 79 2.21 -11.09 -1.11
N ASN A 80 3.45 -11.53 -0.90
CA ASN A 80 4.12 -11.54 0.38
C ASN A 80 5.23 -10.48 0.35
N VAL A 81 5.02 -9.37 1.04
CA VAL A 81 5.94 -8.23 1.03
C VAL A 81 6.54 -8.07 2.42
N THR A 82 7.83 -8.35 2.54
CA THR A 82 8.57 -8.22 3.80
C THR A 82 9.47 -6.99 3.75
N LEU A 83 9.29 -6.09 4.71
CA LEU A 83 10.18 -4.97 4.98
C LEU A 83 11.14 -5.38 6.10
N SER A 84 12.41 -5.61 5.78
CA SER A 84 13.41 -6.02 6.78
C SER A 84 13.75 -4.90 7.77
N SER A 85 13.78 -3.66 7.28
CA SER A 85 14.00 -2.44 8.04
C SER A 85 13.16 -1.35 7.39
N TYR A 86 12.38 -0.60 8.19
CA TYR A 86 11.52 0.44 7.65
C TYR A 86 11.42 1.67 8.55
N ALA A 87 11.18 2.81 7.91
CA ALA A 87 10.65 4.01 8.51
C ALA A 87 9.12 4.01 8.42
N TYR A 88 8.46 4.60 9.41
CA TYR A 88 7.01 4.58 9.54
C TYR A 88 6.46 5.96 9.86
N CYS A 89 5.35 6.31 9.22
CA CYS A 89 4.56 7.48 9.53
C CYS A 89 3.06 7.13 9.45
N LYS A 90 2.27 7.61 10.42
CA LYS A 90 0.81 7.64 10.29
C LYS A 90 0.40 9.05 9.86
N HIS A 91 -0.26 9.14 8.72
CA HIS A 91 -0.94 10.34 8.26
C HIS A 91 -2.41 10.28 8.67
N ILE A 92 -2.94 11.40 9.16
CA ILE A 92 -4.37 11.60 9.43
C ILE A 92 -4.76 12.89 8.73
N GLY A 93 -5.69 12.79 7.79
CA GLY A 93 -6.15 13.90 6.96
C GLY A 93 -6.19 13.56 5.47
N PRO A 94 -6.40 14.58 4.62
CA PRO A 94 -6.64 14.36 3.20
C PRO A 94 -5.39 13.83 2.47
N TYR A 95 -5.60 13.06 1.41
CA TYR A 95 -4.53 12.36 0.69
C TYR A 95 -3.59 13.30 -0.09
N ASP A 96 -4.02 14.52 -0.42
CA ASP A 96 -3.18 15.53 -1.06
C ASP A 96 -2.02 16.02 -0.16
N ARG A 97 -2.08 15.71 1.15
CA ARG A 97 -1.03 15.98 2.14
C ARG A 97 -0.13 14.78 2.44
N LEU A 98 -0.27 13.66 1.74
CA LEU A 98 0.61 12.49 1.95
C LEU A 98 2.09 12.81 1.67
N CYS A 99 2.38 13.77 0.79
CA CYS A 99 3.75 14.23 0.55
C CYS A 99 4.45 14.69 1.84
N ASP A 100 3.75 15.36 2.76
CA ASP A 100 4.32 15.77 4.05
C ASP A 100 4.72 14.57 4.93
N ALA A 101 4.02 13.44 4.80
CA ALA A 101 4.35 12.21 5.51
C ALA A 101 5.62 11.57 4.91
N TYR A 102 5.75 11.56 3.59
CA TYR A 102 6.98 11.13 2.91
C TYR A 102 8.18 12.01 3.25
N ASP A 103 8.02 13.34 3.29
CA ASP A 103 9.09 14.26 3.67
C ASP A 103 9.60 13.98 5.09
N ARG A 104 8.69 13.71 6.03
CA ARG A 104 9.05 13.32 7.40
C ARG A 104 9.76 11.96 7.46
N ILE A 105 9.34 11.00 6.64
CA ILE A 105 10.00 9.69 6.53
C ILE A 105 11.43 9.86 6.00
N HIS A 106 11.61 10.63 4.93
CA HIS A 106 12.91 10.88 4.32
C HIS A 106 13.85 11.61 5.28
N ALA A 107 13.37 12.63 5.98
CA ALA A 107 14.15 13.34 6.99
C ALA A 107 14.59 12.39 8.11
N ALA A 108 13.67 11.59 8.65
CA ALA A 108 13.98 10.64 9.72
C ALA A 108 14.94 9.52 9.28
N ALA A 109 14.89 9.08 8.03
CA ALA A 109 15.85 8.13 7.47
C ALA A 109 17.24 8.77 7.35
N ALA A 110 17.31 9.99 6.80
CA ALA A 110 18.57 10.73 6.63
C ALA A 110 19.25 11.05 7.97
N GLU A 111 18.50 11.45 9.00
CA GLU A 111 19.00 11.65 10.36
C GLU A 111 19.61 10.38 10.96
N ALA A 112 19.12 9.21 10.57
CA ALA A 112 19.64 7.91 10.98
C ALA A 112 20.79 7.41 10.09
N GLY A 113 21.23 8.19 9.10
CA GLY A 113 22.27 7.79 8.13
C GLY A 113 21.80 6.76 7.10
N LEU A 114 20.49 6.61 6.92
CA LEU A 114 19.85 5.66 6.01
C LEU A 114 19.20 6.37 4.82
N LYS A 115 18.88 5.62 3.78
CA LYS A 115 18.15 6.09 2.60
C LYS A 115 16.83 5.34 2.46
N ALA A 116 15.82 6.02 1.93
CA ALA A 116 14.59 5.36 1.52
C ALA A 116 14.88 4.41 0.35
N ALA A 117 14.30 3.21 0.43
CA ALA A 117 14.46 2.11 -0.51
C ALA A 117 13.11 1.45 -0.80
N HIS A 118 13.09 0.52 -1.75
CA HIS A 118 11.88 -0.25 -2.09
C HIS A 118 11.82 -1.61 -1.38
N PRO A 119 10.61 -2.12 -1.07
CA PRO A 119 9.32 -1.52 -1.38
C PRO A 119 8.84 -0.47 -0.36
N GLY A 120 7.99 0.45 -0.80
CA GLY A 120 7.14 1.29 0.05
C GLY A 120 5.72 0.72 0.12
N VAL A 121 5.06 0.82 1.28
CA VAL A 121 3.70 0.33 1.51
C VAL A 121 2.85 1.44 2.14
N GLU A 122 1.70 1.71 1.54
CA GLU A 122 0.64 2.55 2.12
C GLU A 122 -0.54 1.65 2.49
N VAL A 123 -1.01 1.78 3.73
CA VAL A 123 -2.18 1.08 4.25
C VAL A 123 -3.26 2.11 4.55
N TYR A 124 -4.37 2.01 3.83
CA TYR A 124 -5.48 2.94 3.93
C TYR A 124 -6.50 2.41 4.94
N GLY A 125 -6.77 3.20 5.98
CA GLY A 125 -7.80 2.89 6.97
C GLY A 125 -9.20 2.85 6.38
N HIS A 126 -10.21 2.72 7.23
CA HIS A 126 -11.59 2.78 6.77
C HIS A 126 -11.91 4.13 6.16
N TRP A 127 -12.63 4.10 5.04
CA TRP A 127 -13.14 5.31 4.39
C TRP A 127 -14.07 6.07 5.34
N ASP A 128 -13.90 7.39 5.38
CA ASP A 128 -14.77 8.34 6.06
C ASP A 128 -15.09 9.47 5.07
N GLU A 129 -16.34 9.94 5.08
CA GLU A 129 -16.75 11.10 4.27
C GLU A 129 -16.03 12.38 4.74
N ASP A 130 -15.70 12.45 6.02
CA ASP A 130 -14.85 13.49 6.59
C ASP A 130 -13.39 13.19 6.29
N THR A 131 -12.89 13.78 5.20
CA THR A 131 -11.50 13.63 4.74
C THR A 131 -10.44 13.98 5.79
N SER A 132 -10.78 14.76 6.83
CA SER A 132 -9.86 15.08 7.93
C SER A 132 -9.58 13.89 8.86
N LYS A 133 -10.40 12.85 8.79
CA LYS A 133 -10.29 11.62 9.60
C LYS A 133 -9.68 10.45 8.83
N LEU A 134 -9.43 10.60 7.54
CA LEU A 134 -8.83 9.55 6.73
C LEU A 134 -7.46 9.21 7.29
N GLU A 135 -7.24 7.93 7.55
CA GLU A 135 -5.98 7.43 8.07
C GLU A 135 -5.19 6.74 6.96
N THR A 136 -3.90 7.00 6.90
CA THR A 136 -2.97 6.28 6.03
C THR A 136 -1.69 5.99 6.79
N GLU A 137 -1.37 4.71 6.94
CA GLU A 137 -0.10 4.28 7.50
C GLU A 137 0.89 4.03 6.37
N ILE A 138 2.05 4.69 6.42
CA ILE A 138 3.09 4.60 5.41
C ILE A 138 4.29 3.89 6.02
N TYR A 139 4.75 2.85 5.34
CA TYR A 139 5.91 2.05 5.66
C TYR A 139 6.90 2.13 4.51
N GLN A 140 8.04 2.76 4.73
CA GLN A 140 9.07 2.91 3.71
C GLN A 140 10.27 2.03 4.06
N SER A 141 10.67 1.12 3.18
CA SER A 141 11.93 0.38 3.39
C SER A 141 13.11 1.37 3.49
N VAL A 142 14.09 1.04 4.32
CA VAL A 142 15.31 1.85 4.48
C VAL A 142 16.56 0.98 4.51
N GLU A 143 17.66 1.49 3.94
CA GLU A 143 18.98 0.84 3.87
C GLU A 143 20.16 1.82 3.97
#